data_AF-A0A0M8YMF1-F1
#
_entry.id   AF-A0A0M8YMF1-F1
#
_cell.length_a   1.000
_cell.length_b   1.000
_cell.length_c   1.000
_cell.angle_alpha   90.00
_cell.angle_beta   90.00
_cell.angle_gamma   90.00
#
_symmetry.space_group_name_H-M   'P 1'
#
loop_
_entity.id
_entity.type
_entity.pdbx_description
1 polymer ?
#
loop_
_entity_poly.entity_id
_entity_poly.type
_entity_poly.pdbx_seq_one_letter_code
_entity_poly.pdbx_strand_id
1 'polypeptide(L)'
;MRSWTPSGALASSVEITSANVQRGDVIQIGGQPCRVADLIQLPGGAKRLFFESGELLTMHSRTRLIALRMQRVGDQRRGLSPSRHRR
;
A
#
# COMPACT_ATOMS: atom_id res chain seq x y z
N MET A 1 -19.42 -11.94 -7.16
CA MET A 1 -18.18 -11.12 -7.18
C MET A 1 -18.53 -9.77 -6.59
N ARG A 2 -17.98 -9.39 -5.42
CA ARG A 2 -18.27 -8.08 -4.82
C ARG A 2 -17.44 -7.04 -5.56
N SER A 3 -18.10 -6.14 -6.29
CA SER A 3 -17.44 -4.99 -6.88
C SER A 3 -16.91 -4.10 -5.76
N TRP A 4 -15.59 -3.93 -5.72
CA TRP A 4 -15.00 -2.92 -4.85
C TRP A 4 -15.29 -1.55 -5.45
N THR A 5 -16.24 -0.82 -4.86
CA THR A 5 -16.50 0.58 -5.19
C THR A 5 -15.65 1.47 -4.28
N PRO A 6 -14.77 2.33 -4.84
CA PRO A 6 -14.04 3.32 -4.07
C PRO A 6 -15.04 4.31 -3.45
N SER A 7 -15.41 4.10 -2.19
CA SER A 7 -16.22 5.08 -1.44
C SER A 7 -15.33 6.27 -1.07
N GLY A 8 -15.38 7.35 -1.86
CA GLY A 8 -14.84 8.67 -1.52
C GLY A 8 -13.34 8.77 -1.21
N ALA A 9 -12.55 7.73 -1.44
CA ALA A 9 -11.11 7.70 -1.19
C ALA A 9 -10.34 7.87 -2.51
N LEU A 10 -9.35 8.77 -2.52
CA LEU A 10 -8.51 9.01 -3.68
C LEU A 10 -7.51 7.86 -3.80
N ALA A 11 -7.47 7.21 -4.96
CA ALA A 11 -6.45 6.22 -5.29
C ALA A 11 -5.23 6.94 -5.90
N SER A 12 -4.05 6.72 -5.35
CA SER A 12 -2.78 7.21 -5.91
C SER A 12 -1.91 6.04 -6.35
N SER A 13 -1.26 6.17 -7.50
CA SER A 13 -0.17 5.27 -7.91
C SER A 13 1.08 5.58 -7.09
N VAL A 14 1.66 4.58 -6.45
CA VAL A 14 2.81 4.71 -5.55
C VAL A 14 3.84 3.64 -5.89
N GLU A 15 5.12 4.04 -5.97
CA GLU A 15 6.22 3.07 -5.97
C GLU A 15 6.36 2.45 -4.59
N ILE A 16 6.17 1.14 -4.53
CA ILE A 16 6.35 0.34 -3.33
C ILE A 16 7.65 -0.44 -3.37
N THR A 17 8.25 -0.55 -2.21
CA THR A 17 9.42 -1.35 -1.88
C THR A 17 9.07 -2.22 -0.68
N SER A 18 9.98 -3.13 -0.34
CA SER A 18 9.88 -3.87 0.93
C SER A 18 9.73 -2.93 2.15
N ALA A 19 10.23 -1.70 2.14
CA ALA A 19 10.18 -0.81 3.30
C ALA A 19 8.83 -0.10 3.49
N ASN A 20 8.07 0.15 2.41
CA ASN A 20 6.91 1.05 2.44
C ASN A 20 5.60 0.42 1.93
N VAL A 21 5.61 -0.85 1.50
CA VAL A 21 4.40 -1.61 1.15
C VAL A 21 3.48 -1.74 2.36
N GLN A 22 2.17 -1.62 2.13
CA GLN A 22 1.15 -1.60 3.16
C GLN A 22 0.03 -2.60 2.88
N ARG A 23 -0.64 -3.06 3.94
CA ARG A 23 -1.90 -3.78 3.81
C ARG A 23 -2.92 -2.87 3.12
N GLY A 24 -3.66 -3.41 2.17
CA GLY A 24 -4.63 -2.70 1.34
C GLY A 24 -4.06 -2.12 0.05
N ASP A 25 -2.74 -2.10 -0.15
CA ASP A 25 -2.15 -1.80 -1.45
C ASP A 25 -2.65 -2.79 -2.50
N VAL A 26 -2.91 -2.30 -3.71
CA VAL A 26 -3.32 -3.14 -4.84
C VAL A 26 -2.21 -3.17 -5.87
N ILE A 27 -1.67 -4.36 -6.11
CA ILE A 27 -0.59 -4.61 -7.08
C ILE A 27 -1.23 -5.25 -8.31
N GLN A 28 -0.89 -4.78 -9.51
CA GLN A 28 -1.29 -5.45 -10.75
C GLN A 28 -0.33 -6.59 -11.04
N ILE A 29 -0.83 -7.84 -11.07
CA ILE A 29 -0.05 -9.03 -11.36
C ILE A 29 -0.74 -9.78 -12.50
N GLY A 30 -0.07 -9.92 -13.64
CA GLY A 30 -0.65 -10.60 -14.81
C GLY A 30 -1.97 -9.97 -15.30
N GLY A 31 -2.15 -8.66 -15.10
CA GLY A 31 -3.39 -7.93 -15.43
C GLY A 31 -4.53 -8.12 -14.43
N GLN A 32 -4.28 -8.79 -13.30
CA GLN A 32 -5.26 -8.93 -12.21
C GLN A 32 -4.89 -8.03 -11.02
N PRO A 33 -5.86 -7.32 -10.43
CA PRO A 33 -5.64 -6.56 -9.20
C PRO A 33 -5.53 -7.51 -8.00
N CYS A 34 -4.33 -7.58 -7.42
CA CYS A 34 -4.04 -8.37 -6.23
C CYS A 34 -3.90 -7.43 -5.02
N ARG A 35 -4.89 -7.47 -4.12
CA ARG A 35 -4.91 -6.62 -2.92
C ARG A 35 -4.17 -7.28 -1.77
N VAL A 36 -3.21 -6.58 -1.19
CA VAL A 36 -2.40 -7.07 -0.06
C VAL A 36 -3.28 -7.16 1.19
N ALA A 37 -3.54 -8.37 1.66
CA ALA A 37 -4.26 -8.65 2.89
C ALA A 37 -3.33 -8.61 4.12
N ASP A 38 -2.13 -9.18 3.99
CA ASP A 38 -1.16 -9.26 5.08
C ASP A 38 0.30 -9.23 4.59
N LEU A 39 1.24 -9.04 5.51
CA LEU A 39 2.66 -8.83 5.32
C LEU A 39 3.42 -9.56 6.44
N ILE A 40 4.46 -10.31 6.10
CA ILE A 40 5.42 -10.84 7.08
C ILE A 40 6.83 -10.40 6.72
N GLN A 41 7.58 -9.92 7.71
CA GLN A 41 9.00 -9.60 7.54
C GLN A 41 9.82 -10.88 7.41
N LEU A 42 10.74 -10.88 6.45
CA LEU A 42 11.71 -11.96 6.24
C LEU A 42 13.15 -11.44 6.46
N PRO A 43 14.12 -12.35 6.65
CA PRO A 43 15.54 -12.00 6.70
C PRO A 43 16.02 -11.19 5.48
N GLY A 44 17.09 -10.42 5.65
CA GLY A 44 17.67 -9.62 4.57
C GLY A 44 16.80 -8.45 4.10
N GLY A 45 15.82 -8.02 4.91
CA GLY A 45 14.92 -6.92 4.58
C GLY A 45 13.81 -7.30 3.59
N ALA A 46 13.67 -8.57 3.23
CA ALA A 46 12.58 -9.02 2.37
C ALA A 46 11.23 -9.03 3.11
N LYS A 47 10.12 -9.05 2.36
CA LYS A 47 8.77 -9.25 2.90
C LYS A 47 8.02 -10.31 2.09
N ARG A 48 7.18 -11.09 2.77
CA ARG A 48 6.15 -11.91 2.14
C ARG A 48 4.83 -11.17 2.18
N LEU A 49 4.23 -10.92 1.02
CA LEU A 49 2.90 -10.36 0.87
C LEU A 49 1.90 -11.49 0.72
N PHE A 50 0.79 -11.40 1.42
CA PHE A 50 -0.37 -12.28 1.31
C PHE A 50 -1.47 -11.48 0.64
N PHE A 51 -2.06 -12.01 -0.43
CA PHE A 51 -3.15 -11.34 -1.13
C PHE A 51 -4.52 -11.86 -0.67
N GLU A 52 -5.56 -11.04 -0.82
CA GLU A 52 -6.95 -11.43 -0.49
C GLU A 52 -7.43 -12.67 -1.26
N SER A 53 -6.88 -12.90 -2.46
CA SER A 53 -7.16 -14.06 -3.32
C SER A 53 -6.40 -15.34 -2.91
N GLY A 54 -5.43 -15.24 -1.99
CA GLY A 54 -4.67 -16.37 -1.44
C GLY A 54 -3.27 -16.56 -2.01
N GLU A 55 -2.88 -15.84 -3.07
CA GLU A 55 -1.52 -15.88 -3.60
C GLU A 55 -0.52 -15.22 -2.65
N LEU A 56 0.75 -15.55 -2.88
CA LEU A 56 1.88 -15.04 -2.12
C LEU A 56 2.90 -14.43 -3.07
N LEU A 57 3.48 -13.30 -2.66
CA LEU A 57 4.63 -12.71 -3.33
C LEU A 57 5.75 -12.46 -2.33
N THR A 58 6.94 -12.96 -2.61
CA THR A 58 8.14 -12.59 -1.86
C THR A 58 8.78 -11.38 -2.53
N MET A 59 8.83 -10.26 -1.82
CA MET A 59 9.43 -9.00 -2.23
C MET A 59 10.79 -8.85 -1.56
N HIS A 60 11.87 -8.89 -2.33
CA HIS A 60 13.21 -8.66 -1.80
C HIS A 60 13.46 -7.16 -1.56
N SER A 61 14.51 -6.84 -0.80
CA SER A 61 14.84 -5.47 -0.40
C SER A 61 15.07 -4.50 -1.57
N ARG A 62 15.57 -5.02 -2.70
CA ARG A 62 15.82 -4.24 -3.93
C ARG A 62 14.65 -4.21 -4.91
N THR A 63 13.56 -4.94 -4.64
CA THR A 63 12.39 -4.98 -5.50
C THR A 63 11.61 -3.66 -5.40
N ARG A 64 11.28 -3.09 -6.55
CA ARG A 64 10.39 -1.93 -6.72
C ARG A 64 9.21 -2.32 -7.58
N LEU A 65 7.99 -2.06 -7.12
CA LEU A 65 6.76 -2.29 -7.87
C LEU A 65 5.88 -1.05 -7.81
N ILE A 66 4.92 -0.94 -8.72
CA ILE A 66 3.88 0.07 -8.66
C ILE A 66 2.63 -0.54 -8.04
N ALA A 67 2.05 0.16 -7.06
CA ALA A 67 0.78 -0.21 -6.44
C ALA A 67 -0.18 0.97 -6.43
N LEU A 68 -1.48 0.65 -6.38
CA LEU A 68 -2.52 1.62 -6.08
C LEU A 68 -2.76 1.63 -4.58
N ARG A 69 -2.66 2.81 -3.98
CA ARG A 69 -2.93 3.04 -2.56
C ARG A 69 -4.11 3.99 -2.39
N MET A 70 -5.04 3.58 -1.53
CA MET A 70 -6.19 4.41 -1.18
C MET A 70 -5.81 5.38 -0.06
N GLN A 71 -5.86 6.67 -0.36
CA GLN A 71 -5.76 7.72 0.65
C GLN A 71 -7.15 8.04 1.18
N ARG A 72 -7.32 7.91 2.50
CA ARG A 72 -8.51 8.42 3.18
C ARG A 72 -8.43 9.95 3.17
N VAL A 73 -9.50 10.61 2.74
CA VAL A 73 -9.59 12.09 2.65
C VAL A 73 -9.32 12.80 3.99
N GLY A 74 -9.42 12.09 5.13
CA GLY A 74 -9.08 12.62 6.45
C GLY A 74 -7.58 12.76 6.77
N ASP A 75 -6.68 12.08 6.04
CA ASP A 75 -5.24 12.06 6.35
C ASP A 75 -4.51 13.30 5.78
N GLN A 76 -5.04 13.91 4.72
CA GLN A 76 -4.51 15.16 4.16
C GLN A 76 -4.62 16.34 5.13
N ARG A 77 -5.61 16.35 6.04
CA ARG A 77 -5.84 17.47 6.96
C ARG A 77 -4.88 17.51 8.14
N ARG A 78 -4.10 16.45 8.41
CA ARG A 78 -3.11 16.44 9.51
C ARG A 78 -1.77 17.07 9.13
N GLY A 79 -1.50 17.30 7.84
CA GLY A 79 -0.26 17.95 7.36
C GLY A 79 -0.24 19.47 7.44
N LEU A 80 -1.35 20.12 7.81
CA LEU A 80 -1.49 21.58 7.90
C LEU A 80 -1.75 22.03 9.34
N SER A 81 -0.85 21.68 10.27
CA SER A 81 -0.77 22.42 11.54
C SER A 81 0.20 23.59 11.35
N PRO A 82 -0.24 24.86 11.46
CA PRO A 82 0.69 25.98 11.49
C PRO A 82 1.51 25.87 12.76
N SER A 83 2.83 25.76 12.60
CA SER A 83 3.82 25.86 13.67
C SER A 83 3.57 27.17 14.41
N ARG A 84 2.96 27.09 15.60
CA ARG A 84 2.86 28.24 16.49
C ARG A 84 4.27 28.52 17.00
N HIS A 85 4.91 29.51 16.40
CA HIS A 85 6.03 30.23 17.01
C HIS A 85 5.64 30.60 18.44
N ARG A 86 6.29 29.99 19.42
CA ARG A 86 6.28 30.45 20.80
C ARG A 86 7.56 31.26 21.00
N ARG A 87 7.35 32.56 21.25
CA ARG A 87 8.33 33.51 21.77
C ARG A 87 8.89 33.03 23.10
#